data_AF-A0AAW1YI04-F1
#
_entry.id   AF-A0AAW1YI04-F1
#
_cell.length_a   1.000
_cell.length_b   1.000
_cell.length_c   1.000
_cell.angle_alpha   90.00
_cell.angle_beta   90.00
_cell.angle_gamma   90.00
#
_symmetry.space_group_name_H-M   'P 1'
#
loop_
_entity.id
_entity.type
_entity.pdbx_description
1 polymer ?
#
loop_
_entity_poly.entity_id
_entity_poly.type
_entity_poly.pdbx_seq_one_letter_code
_entity_poly.pdbx_strand_id
1 'polypeptide(L)'
;MAPAAQNSGNLVVAFVNCMVSVNQPEKIIITNRHGEKLVGLLHETGSRELVILCHGARSHKGDNIMTKLALALENEGISVFRFDFAGNGESEGTFQFGHYWREVDDLHDVIQHFSGTNHTVSAILGPHVHHKLTSHQPDLSSLASGKFNYCFDIGYHCIENTILLHNVAAGGDEVLLYASKYGDVRTVVNVSGRYDLNGGLELRLGKNFMEVIKKQGYMDIKDKTGSFDCRVTEESLLDRMSTNMHESCLKIDKDCRVLTAAIEQDKTSSN
;
A
#
# COMPACT_ATOMS: atom_id res chain seq x y z
N MET A 1 72.22 5.50 -6.63
CA MET A 1 71.63 6.18 -5.45
C MET A 1 70.18 6.52 -5.80
N ALA A 2 69.27 6.30 -4.85
CA ALA A 2 67.79 6.24 -4.94
C ALA A 2 67.11 7.54 -5.47
N PRO A 3 65.76 7.63 -5.71
CA PRO A 3 64.71 6.73 -5.20
C PRO A 3 63.49 6.41 -6.10
N ALA A 4 62.60 5.63 -5.49
CA ALA A 4 61.34 5.04 -5.95
C ALA A 4 60.26 6.02 -6.44
N ALA A 5 59.39 5.52 -7.31
CA ALA A 5 58.03 6.05 -7.49
C ALA A 5 57.02 4.92 -7.32
N GLN A 6 56.17 5.10 -6.31
CA GLN A 6 55.03 4.29 -5.94
C GLN A 6 54.03 4.26 -7.09
N ASN A 7 53.55 3.08 -7.49
CA ASN A 7 52.37 2.96 -8.33
C ASN A 7 51.21 2.42 -7.48
N SER A 8 50.70 3.27 -6.59
CA SER A 8 49.49 3.05 -5.80
C SER A 8 48.26 3.73 -6.41
N GLY A 9 48.28 3.99 -7.73
CA GLY A 9 47.23 4.77 -8.42
C GLY A 9 46.04 3.96 -8.95
N ASN A 10 46.09 2.63 -8.99
CA ASN A 10 45.06 1.81 -9.65
C ASN A 10 44.11 1.05 -8.71
N LEU A 11 44.10 1.39 -7.42
CA LEU A 11 43.18 0.81 -6.44
C LEU A 11 42.34 1.89 -5.73
N VAL A 12 42.00 2.97 -6.42
CA VAL A 12 41.05 3.99 -5.91
C VAL A 12 39.94 4.31 -6.93
N VAL A 13 40.07 3.86 -8.18
CA VAL A 13 39.04 4.07 -9.22
C VAL A 13 37.91 3.02 -9.16
N ALA A 14 38.00 2.01 -8.29
CA ALA A 14 36.94 1.01 -8.11
C ALA A 14 35.95 1.30 -6.97
N PHE A 15 36.07 2.44 -6.27
CA PHE A 15 35.22 2.78 -5.11
C PHE A 15 34.52 4.14 -5.18
N VAL A 16 34.51 4.79 -6.35
CA VAL A 16 33.81 6.07 -6.53
C VAL A 16 32.92 5.99 -7.77
N ASN A 17 31.81 5.25 -7.66
CA ASN A 17 30.61 5.51 -8.47
C ASN A 17 29.32 4.84 -7.95
N CYS A 18 29.20 4.64 -6.63
CA CYS A 18 27.88 4.52 -6.00
C CYS A 18 27.47 5.90 -5.47
N MET A 19 27.50 6.92 -6.33
CA MET A 19 26.58 8.04 -6.14
C MET A 19 25.30 7.59 -6.82
N VAL A 20 24.39 7.01 -6.03
CA VAL A 20 22.99 6.88 -6.47
C VAL A 20 22.55 8.30 -6.82
N SER A 21 22.44 8.59 -8.11
CA SER A 21 21.77 9.80 -8.56
C SER A 21 20.37 9.72 -8.01
N VAL A 22 20.07 10.52 -6.98
CA VAL A 22 18.69 10.69 -6.51
C VAL A 22 17.97 11.46 -7.62
N ASN A 23 17.54 10.73 -8.64
CA ASN A 23 16.69 11.27 -9.67
C ASN A 23 15.37 11.64 -9.01
N GLN A 24 14.92 12.87 -9.21
CA GLN A 24 13.59 13.26 -8.74
C GLN A 24 12.57 12.31 -9.38
N PRO A 25 11.62 11.75 -8.60
CA PRO A 25 10.66 10.82 -9.14
C PRO A 25 9.80 11.51 -10.21
N GLU A 26 9.52 10.80 -11.29
CA GLU A 26 8.74 11.31 -12.42
C GLU A 26 7.26 11.32 -12.06
N LYS A 27 6.58 12.45 -12.28
CA LYS A 27 5.12 12.54 -12.10
C LYS A 27 4.41 11.94 -13.31
N ILE A 28 3.59 10.94 -13.07
CA ILE A 28 2.76 10.27 -14.09
C ILE A 28 1.29 10.50 -13.76
N ILE A 29 0.50 10.75 -14.79
CA ILE A 29 -0.96 10.91 -14.70
C ILE A 29 -1.61 9.80 -15.53
N ILE A 30 -2.45 9.00 -14.88
CA ILE A 30 -3.14 7.85 -15.49
C ILE A 30 -4.64 8.13 -15.44
N THR A 31 -5.34 8.01 -16.57
CA THR A 31 -6.80 8.14 -16.58
C THR A 31 -7.42 6.77 -16.28
N ASN A 32 -8.24 6.69 -15.22
CA ASN A 32 -8.96 5.47 -14.87
C ASN A 32 -10.17 5.24 -15.80
N ARG A 33 -10.83 4.08 -15.68
CA ARG A 33 -12.03 3.70 -16.44
C ARG A 33 -13.24 4.61 -16.22
N HIS A 34 -13.20 5.44 -15.17
CA HIS A 34 -14.22 6.42 -14.85
C HIS A 34 -13.93 7.81 -15.45
N GLY A 35 -12.79 7.97 -16.14
CA GLY A 35 -12.37 9.24 -16.75
C GLY A 35 -11.69 10.21 -15.77
N GLU A 36 -11.36 9.76 -14.55
CA GLU A 36 -10.68 10.54 -13.52
C GLU A 36 -9.16 10.36 -13.65
N LYS A 37 -8.40 11.43 -13.37
CA LYS A 37 -6.93 11.38 -13.35
C LYS A 37 -6.40 10.89 -12.01
N LEU A 38 -5.68 9.79 -12.04
CA LEU A 38 -4.86 9.25 -10.95
C LEU A 38 -3.43 9.79 -11.06
N VAL A 39 -2.93 10.44 -10.02
CA VAL A 39 -1.62 11.10 -10.01
C VAL A 39 -0.64 10.31 -9.15
N GLY A 40 0.47 9.88 -9.75
CA GLY A 40 1.53 9.16 -9.05
C GLY A 40 2.93 9.64 -9.37
N LEU A 41 3.89 9.02 -8.69
CA LEU A 41 5.31 9.30 -8.75
C LEU A 41 6.07 7.99 -9.02
N LEU A 42 6.78 7.94 -10.15
CA LEU A 42 7.64 6.84 -10.55
C LEU A 42 9.08 7.11 -10.09
N HIS A 43 9.59 6.21 -9.26
CA HIS A 43 10.97 6.12 -8.85
C HIS A 43 11.66 5.12 -9.79
N GLU A 44 12.31 5.64 -10.83
CA GLU A 44 12.92 4.86 -11.90
C GLU A 44 14.37 4.47 -11.54
N THR A 45 14.68 3.18 -11.68
CA THR A 45 16.03 2.63 -11.42
C THR A 45 16.67 2.00 -12.66
N GLY A 46 15.93 1.96 -13.78
CA GLY A 46 16.25 1.18 -14.97
C GLY A 46 15.82 -0.29 -14.88
N SER A 47 15.13 -0.68 -13.80
CA SER A 47 14.62 -2.04 -13.61
C SER A 47 13.39 -2.28 -14.45
N ARG A 48 13.33 -3.44 -15.09
CA ARG A 48 12.10 -3.89 -15.76
C ARG A 48 10.99 -4.25 -14.75
N GLU A 49 11.37 -4.64 -13.54
CA GLU A 49 10.43 -4.99 -12.48
C GLU A 49 9.98 -3.73 -11.75
N LEU A 50 8.65 -3.57 -11.61
CA LEU A 50 7.99 -2.43 -10.99
C LEU A 50 7.15 -2.88 -9.80
N VAL A 51 7.29 -2.19 -8.66
CA VAL A 51 6.42 -2.35 -7.49
C VAL A 51 5.43 -1.20 -7.43
N ILE A 52 4.14 -1.50 -7.30
CA ILE A 52 3.10 -0.47 -7.08
C ILE A 52 2.83 -0.34 -5.58
N LEU A 53 2.95 0.87 -5.03
CA LEU A 53 2.59 1.19 -3.66
C LEU A 53 1.24 1.89 -3.60
N CYS A 54 0.30 1.28 -2.88
CA CYS A 54 -1.05 1.79 -2.60
C CYS A 54 -1.07 2.42 -1.22
N HIS A 55 -1.78 3.54 -1.01
CA HIS A 55 -1.90 4.16 0.32
C HIS A 55 -3.21 3.76 1.02
N GLY A 56 -3.30 4.06 2.32
CA GLY A 56 -4.50 3.86 3.15
C GLY A 56 -5.66 4.82 2.84
N ALA A 57 -6.88 4.51 3.26
CA ALA A 57 -7.97 5.51 3.26
C ALA A 57 -7.53 6.81 3.96
N ARG A 58 -7.76 7.94 3.28
CA ARG A 58 -7.39 9.29 3.72
C ARG A 58 -5.90 9.55 3.91
N SER A 59 -5.06 8.63 3.44
CA SER A 59 -3.65 8.84 3.24
C SER A 59 -3.43 9.41 1.84
N HIS A 60 -2.18 9.59 1.46
CA HIS A 60 -1.79 9.93 0.10
C HIS A 60 -0.38 9.39 -0.16
N LYS A 61 0.00 9.33 -1.44
CA LYS A 61 1.30 8.85 -1.92
C LYS A 61 2.47 9.55 -1.24
N GLY A 62 2.29 10.76 -0.73
CA GLY A 62 3.32 11.59 -0.09
C GLY A 62 3.60 11.25 1.37
N ASP A 63 2.85 10.35 1.98
CA ASP A 63 3.03 10.00 3.39
C ASP A 63 4.42 9.41 3.69
N ASN A 64 4.87 9.59 4.93
CA ASN A 64 6.22 9.22 5.37
C ASN A 64 6.52 7.72 5.15
N ILE A 65 5.53 6.84 5.37
CA ILE A 65 5.74 5.41 5.09
C ILE A 65 5.93 5.15 3.60
N MET A 66 5.16 5.83 2.74
CA MET A 66 5.17 5.64 1.29
C MET A 66 6.49 6.12 0.70
N THR A 67 6.96 7.29 1.14
CA THR A 67 8.24 7.85 0.70
C THR A 67 9.43 7.01 1.17
N LYS A 68 9.41 6.51 2.42
CA LYS A 68 10.45 5.63 2.94
C LYS A 68 10.50 4.27 2.25
N LEU A 69 9.34 3.65 2.01
CA LEU A 69 9.28 2.37 1.29
C LEU A 69 9.76 2.53 -0.16
N ALA A 70 9.34 3.59 -0.84
CA ALA A 70 9.80 3.88 -2.20
C ALA A 70 11.32 4.06 -2.22
N LEU A 71 11.89 4.88 -1.32
CA LEU A 71 13.34 5.09 -1.23
C LEU A 71 14.11 3.81 -0.89
N ALA A 72 13.58 2.98 0.02
CA ALA A 72 14.20 1.72 0.41
C ALA A 72 14.28 0.73 -0.77
N LEU A 73 13.20 0.59 -1.54
CA LEU A 73 13.16 -0.25 -2.74
C LEU A 73 14.02 0.33 -3.87
N GLU A 74 13.99 1.65 -4.06
CA GLU A 74 14.81 2.35 -5.04
C GLU A 74 16.32 2.14 -4.79
N ASN A 75 16.76 2.22 -3.52
CA ASN A 75 18.15 1.95 -3.12
C ASN A 75 18.61 0.51 -3.40
N GLU A 76 17.66 -0.41 -3.54
CA GLU A 76 17.90 -1.82 -3.87
C GLU A 76 17.78 -2.07 -5.39
N GLY A 77 17.66 -0.99 -6.18
CA GLY A 77 17.59 -1.03 -7.62
C GLY A 77 16.21 -1.41 -8.17
N ILE A 78 15.16 -1.41 -7.34
CA ILE A 78 13.79 -1.75 -7.75
C ILE A 78 13.05 -0.48 -8.13
N SER A 79 12.42 -0.47 -9.31
CA SER A 79 11.58 0.65 -9.72
C SER A 79 10.24 0.63 -8.98
N VAL A 80 9.74 1.80 -8.58
CA VAL A 80 8.55 1.91 -7.73
C VAL A 80 7.60 2.97 -8.23
N PHE A 81 6.31 2.66 -8.33
CA PHE A 81 5.28 3.64 -8.57
C PHE A 81 4.35 3.76 -7.36
N ARG A 82 4.24 4.96 -6.80
CA ARG A 82 3.26 5.27 -5.74
C ARG A 82 2.27 6.30 -6.25
N PHE A 83 0.99 6.10 -6.01
CA PHE A 83 -0.06 6.96 -6.57
C PHE A 83 -1.17 7.23 -5.57
N ASP A 84 -1.96 8.27 -5.86
CA ASP A 84 -3.18 8.57 -5.12
C ASP A 84 -4.40 7.90 -5.77
N PHE A 85 -5.20 7.18 -4.99
CA PHE A 85 -6.52 6.69 -5.45
C PHE A 85 -7.47 7.85 -5.77
N ALA A 86 -8.51 7.60 -6.57
CA ALA A 86 -9.51 8.62 -6.88
C ALA A 86 -10.06 9.26 -5.59
N GLY A 87 -10.18 10.59 -5.60
CA GLY A 87 -10.64 11.38 -4.46
C GLY A 87 -9.61 11.60 -3.34
N ASN A 88 -8.36 11.15 -3.50
CA ASN A 88 -7.28 11.38 -2.53
C ASN A 88 -6.15 12.24 -3.13
N GLY A 89 -5.46 12.98 -2.27
CA GLY A 89 -4.23 13.72 -2.63
C GLY A 89 -4.37 14.61 -3.86
N GLU A 90 -3.56 14.35 -4.89
CA GLU A 90 -3.59 15.10 -6.16
C GLU A 90 -4.49 14.45 -7.23
N SER A 91 -5.10 13.30 -6.96
CA SER A 91 -5.98 12.62 -7.91
C SER A 91 -7.36 13.28 -7.95
N GLU A 92 -7.98 13.26 -9.14
CA GLU A 92 -9.36 13.73 -9.34
C GLU A 92 -10.37 12.79 -8.64
N GLY A 93 -11.64 13.20 -8.60
CA GLY A 93 -12.72 12.46 -7.95
C GLY A 93 -13.09 13.03 -6.58
N THR A 94 -13.88 12.29 -5.81
CA THR A 94 -14.28 12.65 -4.44
C THR A 94 -14.02 11.46 -3.52
N PHE A 95 -13.36 11.69 -2.38
CA PHE A 95 -13.13 10.64 -1.41
C PHE A 95 -14.45 9.98 -1.00
N GLN A 96 -14.50 8.64 -1.05
CA GLN A 96 -15.65 7.87 -0.57
C GLN A 96 -15.21 6.85 0.47
N PHE A 97 -15.90 6.84 1.61
CA PHE A 97 -15.58 5.91 2.70
C PHE A 97 -16.02 4.48 2.35
N GLY A 98 -15.06 3.56 2.23
CA GLY A 98 -15.34 2.13 2.14
C GLY A 98 -15.58 1.56 0.74
N HIS A 99 -15.32 2.35 -0.31
CA HIS A 99 -15.43 1.93 -1.71
C HIS A 99 -14.20 1.15 -2.19
N TYR A 100 -13.87 0.07 -1.48
CA TYR A 100 -12.68 -0.74 -1.72
C TYR A 100 -12.60 -1.27 -3.16
N TRP A 101 -13.72 -1.69 -3.74
CA TRP A 101 -13.73 -2.23 -5.10
C TRP A 101 -13.45 -1.17 -6.17
N ARG A 102 -13.74 0.10 -5.87
CA ARG A 102 -13.39 1.21 -6.75
C ARG A 102 -11.89 1.48 -6.70
N GLU A 103 -11.28 1.44 -5.52
CA GLU A 103 -9.82 1.53 -5.36
C GLU A 103 -9.10 0.33 -6.02
N VAL A 104 -9.68 -0.87 -5.94
CA VAL A 104 -9.20 -2.06 -6.68
C VAL A 104 -9.25 -1.84 -8.20
N ASP A 105 -10.27 -1.15 -8.72
CA ASP A 105 -10.39 -0.83 -10.13
C ASP A 105 -9.39 0.26 -10.56
N ASP A 106 -9.18 1.29 -9.74
CA ASP A 106 -8.12 2.28 -9.93
C ASP A 106 -6.74 1.61 -10.00
N LEU A 107 -6.46 0.69 -9.06
CA LEU A 107 -5.19 -0.07 -9.05
C LEU A 107 -5.03 -0.90 -10.33
N HIS A 108 -6.11 -1.49 -10.84
CA HIS A 108 -6.06 -2.23 -12.09
C HIS A 108 -5.74 -1.33 -13.27
N ASP A 109 -6.35 -0.16 -13.35
CA ASP A 109 -6.10 0.79 -14.43
C ASP A 109 -4.65 1.31 -14.39
N VAL A 110 -4.07 1.48 -13.19
CA VAL A 110 -2.64 1.75 -13.00
C VAL A 110 -1.77 0.61 -13.50
N ILE A 111 -2.09 -0.64 -13.16
CA ILE A 111 -1.30 -1.81 -13.58
C ILE A 111 -1.37 -2.03 -15.09
N GLN A 112 -2.54 -1.82 -15.69
CA GLN A 112 -2.73 -1.91 -17.14
C GLN A 112 -1.95 -0.82 -17.87
N HIS A 113 -1.86 0.39 -17.31
CA HIS A 113 -1.01 1.45 -17.87
C HIS A 113 0.45 0.98 -18.01
N PHE A 114 1.02 0.38 -16.97
CA PHE A 114 2.41 -0.09 -17.00
C PHE A 114 2.62 -1.37 -17.82
N SER A 115 1.60 -2.20 -17.96
CA SER A 115 1.65 -3.42 -18.78
C SER A 115 1.93 -3.13 -20.27
N GLY A 116 1.60 -1.92 -20.74
CA GLY A 116 1.93 -1.43 -22.09
C GLY A 116 3.31 -0.75 -22.23
N THR A 117 4.12 -0.73 -21.17
CA THR A 117 5.43 -0.06 -21.13
C THR A 117 6.59 -1.05 -21.06
N ASN A 118 7.82 -0.58 -20.86
CA ASN A 118 8.98 -1.44 -20.61
C ASN A 118 9.01 -2.00 -19.16
N HIS A 119 7.93 -1.87 -18.40
CA HIS A 119 7.81 -2.39 -17.04
C HIS A 119 6.97 -3.66 -16.98
N THR A 120 7.24 -4.48 -15.97
CA THR A 120 6.41 -5.59 -15.53
C THR A 120 6.08 -5.37 -14.07
N VAL A 121 4.79 -5.27 -13.74
CA VAL A 121 4.36 -5.14 -12.34
C VAL A 121 4.61 -6.47 -11.64
N SER A 122 5.59 -6.49 -10.76
CA SER A 122 6.09 -7.70 -10.10
C SER A 122 5.47 -7.93 -8.73
N ALA A 123 5.07 -6.83 -8.07
CA ALA A 123 4.37 -6.84 -6.81
C ALA A 123 3.48 -5.60 -6.61
N ILE A 124 2.44 -5.78 -5.81
CA ILE A 124 1.64 -4.69 -5.22
C ILE A 124 1.80 -4.69 -3.70
N LEU A 125 1.96 -3.51 -3.10
CA LEU A 125 2.14 -3.34 -1.66
C LEU A 125 1.20 -2.27 -1.12
N GLY A 126 0.50 -2.61 -0.04
CA GLY A 126 -0.41 -1.71 0.66
C GLY A 126 -0.07 -1.57 2.13
N PRO A 127 0.53 -0.44 2.58
CA PRO A 127 0.80 -0.18 3.98
C PRO A 127 -0.31 0.60 4.66
N HIS A 128 -0.46 0.35 5.95
CA HIS A 128 -1.27 1.15 6.84
C HIS A 128 -0.47 2.27 7.52
N VAL A 129 -1.06 3.45 7.69
CA VAL A 129 -0.58 4.48 8.64
C VAL A 129 -1.71 4.91 9.55
N HIS A 130 -1.54 4.65 10.85
CA HIS A 130 -2.34 5.29 11.88
C HIS A 130 -1.77 6.68 12.18
N HIS A 131 -2.60 7.73 12.14
CA HIS A 131 -2.21 9.09 12.59
C HIS A 131 -1.95 9.23 14.11
N LYS A 132 -1.97 8.14 14.89
CA LYS A 132 -1.66 8.12 16.33
C LYS A 132 -1.06 6.76 16.69
N LEU A 133 0.12 6.78 17.36
CA LEU A 133 0.97 5.63 17.76
C LEU A 133 1.77 5.11 16.55
N THR A 134 3.04 5.46 16.34
CA THR A 134 4.18 5.23 17.23
C THR A 134 5.29 6.26 16.99
N SER A 135 6.02 6.64 18.05
CA SER A 135 7.33 7.30 17.95
C SER A 135 8.47 6.33 17.54
N HIS A 136 8.14 5.05 17.34
CA HIS A 136 9.04 4.05 16.78
C HIS A 136 8.82 3.94 15.28
N GLN A 137 9.88 4.18 14.53
CA GLN A 137 9.96 3.84 13.11
C GLN A 137 9.90 2.31 12.99
N PRO A 138 9.01 1.74 12.15
CA PRO A 138 9.13 0.33 11.81
C PRO A 138 10.50 0.10 11.16
N ASP A 139 11.21 -0.94 11.59
CA ASP A 139 12.44 -1.37 10.94
C ASP A 139 12.09 -2.03 9.60
N LEU A 140 12.26 -1.27 8.52
CA LEU A 140 11.98 -1.69 7.15
C LEU A 140 13.20 -2.35 6.49
N SER A 141 14.30 -2.58 7.21
CA SER A 141 15.53 -3.17 6.66
C SER A 141 15.32 -4.59 6.10
N SER A 142 14.34 -5.33 6.62
CA SER A 142 13.94 -6.65 6.12
C SER A 142 13.18 -6.60 4.79
N LEU A 143 12.47 -5.50 4.51
CA LEU A 143 11.79 -5.26 3.22
C LEU A 143 12.77 -4.78 2.14
N ALA A 144 13.80 -4.01 2.54
CA ALA A 144 14.82 -3.49 1.63
C ALA A 144 15.83 -4.57 1.23
N SER A 145 16.38 -5.33 2.18
CA SER A 145 17.60 -6.13 1.98
C SER A 145 17.55 -7.32 1.00
N GLY A 146 16.49 -7.49 0.19
CA GLY A 146 16.35 -8.59 -0.77
C GLY A 146 16.42 -9.99 -0.14
N LYS A 147 16.45 -10.07 1.19
CA LYS A 147 16.50 -11.29 1.98
C LYS A 147 15.09 -11.62 2.42
N PHE A 148 14.31 -12.14 1.47
CA PHE A 148 13.12 -12.93 1.75
C PHE A 148 13.53 -14.23 2.46
N ASN A 149 13.96 -14.14 3.73
CA ASN A 149 14.22 -15.30 4.55
C ASN A 149 12.92 -15.75 5.22
N TYR A 150 12.25 -16.66 4.52
CA TYR A 150 11.46 -17.79 5.02
C TYR A 150 10.60 -17.59 6.28
N CYS A 151 9.28 -17.76 6.10
CA CYS A 151 8.65 -18.88 6.80
C CYS A 151 8.33 -19.95 5.75
N PHE A 152 8.88 -21.14 5.96
CA PHE A 152 8.47 -22.42 5.35
C PHE A 152 6.93 -22.53 5.45
N ASP A 153 6.17 -23.09 4.52
CA ASP A 153 6.36 -24.39 3.88
C ASP A 153 5.41 -24.49 2.67
N ILE A 154 5.83 -25.20 1.62
CA ILE A 154 4.93 -25.62 0.55
C ILE A 154 4.23 -26.87 1.08
N GLY A 155 3.03 -26.70 1.63
CA GLY A 155 2.26 -27.82 2.15
C GLY A 155 0.86 -27.40 2.54
N TYR A 156 -0.12 -27.80 1.74
CA TYR A 156 -1.55 -27.87 2.04
C TYR A 156 -1.94 -27.63 3.52
N HIS A 157 -2.03 -26.36 3.98
CA HIS A 157 -2.71 -25.96 5.22
C HIS A 157 -2.75 -24.43 5.47
N CYS A 158 -2.75 -23.61 4.41
CA CYS A 158 -3.06 -22.17 4.55
C CYS A 158 -4.58 -21.94 4.65
N ILE A 159 -5.22 -22.51 5.68
CA ILE A 159 -6.55 -22.07 6.16
C ILE A 159 -6.54 -21.81 7.67
N GLU A 160 -5.53 -22.21 8.45
CA GLU A 160 -5.68 -22.21 9.93
C GLU A 160 -4.79 -21.27 10.75
N ASN A 161 -3.91 -20.46 10.15
CA ASN A 161 -3.08 -19.52 10.94
C ASN A 161 -3.08 -18.08 10.39
N THR A 162 -4.26 -17.51 10.17
CA THR A 162 -4.42 -16.06 10.10
C THR A 162 -4.37 -15.50 11.52
N ILE A 163 -3.28 -14.86 11.92
CA ILE A 163 -3.30 -14.01 13.12
C ILE A 163 -4.11 -12.76 12.76
N LEU A 164 -5.41 -12.82 13.07
CA LEU A 164 -6.37 -11.74 12.93
C LEU A 164 -6.07 -10.67 13.98
N LEU A 165 -5.49 -9.54 13.57
CA LEU A 165 -5.38 -8.36 14.43
C LEU A 165 -6.40 -7.30 14.03
N HIS A 166 -7.14 -6.86 15.05
CA HIS A 166 -8.13 -5.80 14.98
C HIS A 166 -7.44 -4.43 14.85
N ASN A 167 -7.95 -3.65 13.90
CA ASN A 167 -7.98 -2.18 13.83
C ASN A 167 -7.12 -1.47 12.77
N VAL A 168 -7.88 -0.87 11.83
CA VAL A 168 -7.62 0.29 10.95
C VAL A 168 -6.74 -0.03 9.74
N ALA A 169 -7.35 0.05 8.56
CA ALA A 169 -6.79 -0.27 7.25
C ALA A 169 -7.62 0.41 6.16
N ALA A 170 -6.94 0.67 5.05
CA ALA A 170 -7.47 0.76 3.68
C ALA A 170 -6.32 0.93 2.67
N GLY A 171 -5.19 0.24 2.88
CA GLY A 171 -4.14 0.11 1.85
C GLY A 171 -3.81 -1.37 1.60
N GLY A 172 -3.77 -2.15 2.69
CA GLY A 172 -3.57 -3.60 2.65
C GLY A 172 -4.80 -4.43 2.24
N ASP A 173 -6.02 -3.87 2.31
CA ASP A 173 -7.25 -4.60 1.95
C ASP A 173 -7.38 -4.68 0.43
N GLU A 174 -7.07 -3.56 -0.23
CA GLU A 174 -7.14 -3.29 -1.65
C GLU A 174 -6.24 -4.26 -2.42
N VAL A 175 -5.03 -4.51 -1.93
CA VAL A 175 -4.09 -5.45 -2.60
C VAL A 175 -4.54 -6.91 -2.49
N LEU A 176 -5.22 -7.30 -1.41
CA LEU A 176 -5.81 -8.64 -1.28
C LEU A 176 -7.06 -8.78 -2.17
N LEU A 177 -7.93 -7.77 -2.16
CA LEU A 177 -9.12 -7.73 -3.01
C LEU A 177 -8.74 -7.71 -4.49
N TYR A 178 -7.68 -6.99 -4.86
CA TYR A 178 -7.13 -6.99 -6.20
C TYR A 178 -6.73 -8.40 -6.66
N ALA A 179 -5.93 -9.08 -5.83
CA ALA A 179 -5.45 -10.43 -6.12
C ALA A 179 -6.60 -11.45 -6.25
N SER A 180 -7.69 -11.24 -5.52
CA SER A 180 -8.89 -12.06 -5.61
C SER A 180 -9.71 -11.86 -6.89
N LYS A 181 -9.51 -10.72 -7.58
CA LYS A 181 -10.33 -10.30 -8.72
C LYS A 181 -9.63 -10.46 -10.07
N TYR A 182 -8.36 -10.07 -10.18
CA TYR A 182 -7.69 -9.91 -11.48
C TYR A 182 -6.65 -11.00 -11.80
N GLY A 183 -5.98 -11.58 -10.80
CA GLY A 183 -5.05 -12.72 -10.99
C GLY A 183 -3.82 -12.45 -11.88
N ASP A 184 -3.56 -11.20 -12.27
CA ASP A 184 -2.49 -10.77 -13.18
C ASP A 184 -1.21 -10.31 -12.45
N VAL A 185 -1.27 -10.14 -11.13
CA VAL A 185 -0.10 -9.88 -10.27
C VAL A 185 0.19 -11.10 -9.39
N ARG A 186 1.43 -11.60 -9.46
CA ARG A 186 1.85 -12.84 -8.76
C ARG A 186 2.42 -12.63 -7.36
N THR A 187 2.66 -11.39 -6.94
CA THR A 187 3.20 -11.10 -5.60
C THR A 187 2.40 -9.99 -4.94
N VAL A 188 1.90 -10.26 -3.74
CA VAL A 188 1.06 -9.33 -2.98
C VAL A 188 1.64 -9.19 -1.59
N VAL A 189 1.90 -7.96 -1.17
CA VAL A 189 2.37 -7.64 0.18
C VAL A 189 1.31 -6.80 0.89
N ASN A 190 0.55 -7.46 1.76
CA ASN A 190 -0.42 -6.83 2.64
C ASN A 190 0.27 -6.44 3.96
N VAL A 191 0.24 -5.17 4.34
CA VAL A 191 0.74 -4.70 5.64
C VAL A 191 -0.41 -4.09 6.45
N SER A 192 -0.83 -4.82 7.48
CA SER A 192 -1.89 -4.45 8.42
C SER A 192 -3.27 -4.23 7.78
N GLY A 193 -3.62 -4.98 6.73
CA GLY A 193 -4.99 -5.07 6.21
C GLY A 193 -5.98 -5.60 7.27
N ARG A 194 -7.21 -5.09 7.23
CA ARG A 194 -8.32 -5.51 8.06
C ARG A 194 -9.03 -6.70 7.45
N TYR A 195 -9.10 -7.76 8.24
CA TYR A 195 -9.93 -8.89 7.89
C TYR A 195 -11.43 -8.62 8.13
N ASP A 196 -11.77 -7.97 9.24
CA ASP A 196 -13.14 -7.55 9.53
C ASP A 196 -13.32 -6.07 9.17
N LEU A 197 -13.96 -5.82 8.03
CA LEU A 197 -14.26 -4.47 7.55
C LEU A 197 -15.40 -3.82 8.33
N ASN A 198 -16.24 -4.59 9.02
CA ASN A 198 -17.33 -4.06 9.84
C ASN A 198 -16.84 -3.68 11.25
N GLY A 199 -15.73 -4.29 11.68
CA GLY A 199 -15.01 -4.00 12.91
C GLY A 199 -14.70 -2.50 13.07
N GLY A 200 -15.22 -1.93 14.17
CA GLY A 200 -14.98 -0.55 14.57
C GLY A 200 -15.80 0.50 13.82
N LEU A 201 -16.80 0.11 13.02
CA LEU A 201 -17.73 1.08 12.40
C LEU A 201 -18.49 1.90 13.44
N GLU A 202 -19.03 1.26 14.49
CA GLU A 202 -19.72 1.96 15.58
C GLU A 202 -18.79 2.97 16.29
N LEU A 203 -17.52 2.62 16.49
CA LEU A 203 -16.53 3.51 17.10
C LEU A 203 -16.22 4.75 16.23
N ARG A 204 -16.33 4.61 14.91
CA ARG A 204 -16.01 5.66 13.94
C ARG A 204 -17.21 6.53 13.59
N LEU A 205 -18.38 5.91 13.43
CA LEU A 205 -19.59 6.53 12.89
C LEU A 205 -20.65 6.79 13.98
N GLY A 206 -20.46 6.25 15.19
CA GLY A 206 -21.40 6.35 16.30
C GLY A 206 -22.45 5.23 16.30
N LYS A 207 -23.12 5.02 17.44
CA LYS A 207 -24.05 3.88 17.67
C LYS A 207 -25.21 3.78 16.68
N ASN A 208 -25.74 4.92 16.25
CA ASN A 208 -26.96 4.98 15.44
C ASN A 208 -26.66 5.32 13.97
N PHE A 209 -25.44 5.08 13.50
CA PHE A 209 -25.00 5.50 12.17
C PHE A 209 -25.89 4.96 11.04
N MET A 210 -26.32 3.69 11.14
CA MET A 210 -27.20 3.06 10.17
C MET A 210 -28.57 3.76 10.08
N GLU A 211 -29.14 4.18 11.21
CA GLU A 211 -30.44 4.87 11.21
C GLU A 211 -30.32 6.25 10.54
N VAL A 212 -29.24 6.97 10.84
CA VAL A 212 -28.99 8.29 10.25
C VAL A 212 -28.78 8.17 8.74
N ILE A 213 -27.92 7.24 8.30
CA ILE A 213 -27.60 7.04 6.89
C ILE A 213 -28.83 6.56 6.12
N LYS A 214 -29.60 5.59 6.62
CA LYS A 214 -30.84 5.14 5.95
C LYS A 214 -31.89 6.24 5.81
N LYS A 215 -31.91 7.20 6.75
CA LYS A 215 -32.86 8.32 6.70
C LYS A 215 -32.41 9.44 5.76
N GLN A 216 -31.11 9.72 5.69
CA GLN A 216 -30.57 10.90 5.00
C GLN A 216 -29.85 10.56 3.68
N GLY A 217 -29.58 9.28 3.42
CA GLY A 217 -28.73 8.78 2.33
C GLY A 217 -27.22 8.96 2.57
N TYR A 218 -26.83 9.73 3.60
CA TYR A 218 -25.44 9.98 3.96
C TYR A 218 -25.28 10.43 5.42
N MET A 219 -24.03 10.48 5.88
CA MET A 219 -23.62 11.13 7.12
C MET A 219 -22.30 11.87 6.89
N ASP A 220 -22.20 13.09 7.42
CA ASP A 220 -20.94 13.83 7.44
C ASP A 220 -20.18 13.53 8.74
N ILE A 221 -18.96 13.06 8.60
CA ILE A 221 -18.03 12.83 9.69
C ILE A 221 -17.25 14.12 9.94
N LYS A 222 -16.97 14.36 11.21
CA LYS A 222 -16.19 15.51 11.67
C LYS A 222 -14.90 15.05 12.31
N ASP A 223 -13.86 15.85 12.12
CA ASP A 223 -12.57 15.61 12.75
C ASP A 223 -12.62 15.98 14.25
N LYS A 224 -11.48 15.84 14.94
CA LYS A 224 -11.38 16.17 16.37
C LYS A 224 -11.60 17.65 16.67
N THR A 225 -11.49 18.53 15.69
CA THR A 225 -11.74 19.97 15.80
C THR A 225 -13.22 20.29 15.57
N GLY A 226 -14.03 19.32 15.14
CA GLY A 226 -15.43 19.50 14.77
C GLY A 226 -15.61 19.98 13.32
N SER A 227 -14.53 20.06 12.55
CA SER A 227 -14.54 20.45 11.13
C SER A 227 -14.98 19.28 10.27
N PHE A 228 -15.58 19.57 9.10
CA PHE A 228 -15.94 18.53 8.12
C PHE A 228 -14.72 17.70 7.74
N ASP A 229 -14.89 16.38 7.75
CA ASP A 229 -13.82 15.41 7.55
C ASP A 229 -14.03 14.60 6.29
N CYS A 230 -15.16 13.89 6.21
CA CYS A 230 -15.60 13.20 5.01
C CYS A 230 -17.10 12.94 5.04
N ARG A 231 -17.67 12.60 3.89
CA ARG A 231 -19.04 12.10 3.77
C ARG A 231 -19.03 10.59 3.60
N VAL A 232 -19.84 9.90 4.38
CA VAL A 232 -20.13 8.47 4.24
C VAL A 232 -21.51 8.36 3.60
N THR A 233 -21.61 7.78 2.40
CA THR A 233 -22.90 7.57 1.73
C THR A 233 -23.46 6.19 2.10
N GLU A 234 -24.76 6.00 1.94
CA GLU A 234 -25.37 4.68 2.09
C GLU A 234 -24.74 3.67 1.15
N GLU A 235 -24.52 4.05 -0.11
CA GLU A 235 -23.85 3.23 -1.12
C GLU A 235 -22.45 2.78 -0.68
N SER A 236 -21.58 3.72 -0.28
CA SER A 236 -20.19 3.41 0.08
C SER A 236 -20.09 2.56 1.35
N LEU A 237 -21.02 2.76 2.28
CA LEU A 237 -21.11 1.96 3.49
C LEU A 237 -21.61 0.54 3.20
N LEU A 238 -22.63 0.38 2.36
CA LEU A 238 -23.15 -0.93 1.99
C LEU A 238 -22.12 -1.73 1.17
N ASP A 239 -21.37 -1.08 0.28
CA ASP A 239 -20.26 -1.70 -0.46
C ASP A 239 -19.23 -2.29 0.51
N ARG A 240 -18.77 -1.48 1.47
CA ARG A 240 -17.90 -1.94 2.58
C ARG A 240 -18.49 -3.12 3.34
N MET A 241 -19.75 -3.02 3.76
CA MET A 241 -20.38 -4.04 4.62
C MET A 241 -20.61 -5.36 3.88
N SER A 242 -20.82 -5.30 2.56
CA SER A 242 -20.98 -6.46 1.69
C SER A 242 -19.65 -7.13 1.32
N THR A 243 -18.54 -6.42 1.47
CA THR A 243 -17.22 -6.93 1.15
C THR A 243 -16.76 -7.93 2.20
N ASN A 244 -16.70 -9.20 1.79
CA ASN A 244 -16.24 -10.30 2.64
C ASN A 244 -14.77 -10.65 2.31
N MET A 245 -13.86 -10.28 3.22
CA MET A 245 -12.43 -10.55 3.05
C MET A 245 -12.10 -12.04 3.11
N HIS A 246 -12.82 -12.84 3.91
CA HIS A 246 -12.60 -14.30 3.96
C HIS A 246 -12.86 -14.93 2.59
N GLU A 247 -14.04 -14.67 2.03
CA GLU A 247 -14.43 -15.19 0.71
C GLU A 247 -13.56 -14.64 -0.42
N SER A 248 -13.09 -13.39 -0.31
CA SER A 248 -12.20 -12.80 -1.30
C SER A 248 -10.82 -13.45 -1.24
N CYS A 249 -10.25 -13.64 -0.05
CA CYS A 249 -8.96 -14.30 0.11
C CYS A 249 -8.98 -15.76 -0.39
N LEU A 250 -10.09 -16.48 -0.23
CA LEU A 250 -10.24 -17.84 -0.77
C LEU A 250 -10.22 -17.91 -2.31
N LYS A 251 -10.50 -16.80 -3.00
CA LYS A 251 -10.47 -16.70 -4.47
C LYS A 251 -9.10 -16.33 -5.02
N ILE A 252 -8.16 -15.94 -4.17
CA ILE A 252 -6.79 -15.63 -4.61
C ILE A 252 -6.18 -16.87 -5.22
N ASP A 253 -5.60 -16.72 -6.41
CA ASP A 253 -4.95 -17.81 -7.13
C ASP A 253 -3.87 -18.46 -6.25
N LYS A 254 -3.80 -19.80 -6.27
CA LYS A 254 -2.83 -20.57 -5.49
C LYS A 254 -1.39 -20.29 -5.90
N ASP A 255 -1.17 -19.84 -7.13
CA ASP A 255 0.13 -19.44 -7.64
C ASP A 255 0.51 -18.00 -7.25
N CYS A 256 -0.42 -17.22 -6.66
CA CYS A 256 -0.15 -15.90 -6.12
C CYS A 256 0.58 -16.01 -4.77
N ARG A 257 1.75 -15.37 -4.67
CA ARG A 257 2.52 -15.28 -3.43
C ARG A 257 2.00 -14.14 -2.58
N VAL A 258 1.32 -14.46 -1.49
CA VAL A 258 0.79 -13.48 -0.55
C VAL A 258 1.64 -13.44 0.72
N LEU A 259 2.20 -12.27 1.02
CA LEU A 259 2.83 -11.98 2.31
C LEU A 259 1.91 -11.05 3.10
N THR A 260 1.53 -11.45 4.31
CA THR A 260 0.82 -10.57 5.26
C THR A 260 1.72 -10.28 6.45
N ALA A 261 1.99 -9.00 6.68
CA ALA A 261 2.67 -8.51 7.88
C ALA A 261 1.66 -7.76 8.75
N ALA A 262 1.60 -8.09 10.04
CA ALA A 262 0.78 -7.39 11.01
C ALA A 262 1.68 -6.66 12.02
N ILE A 263 1.31 -5.45 12.42
CA ILE A 263 1.99 -4.73 13.49
C ILE A 263 1.30 -5.10 14.80
N GLU A 264 2.00 -5.84 15.66
CA GLU A 264 1.56 -6.07 17.03
C GLU A 264 1.70 -4.78 17.82
N GLN A 265 0.63 -4.31 18.47
CA GLN A 265 0.75 -3.24 19.44
C GLN A 265 1.40 -3.80 20.70
N ASP A 266 2.53 -3.24 21.11
CA ASP A 266 3.08 -3.46 22.44
C ASP A 266 1.99 -3.19 23.47
N LYS A 267 1.54 -4.24 24.16
CA LYS A 267 0.80 -4.11 25.41
C LYS A 267 1.79 -3.56 26.44
N THR A 268 2.04 -2.26 26.41
CA THR A 268 2.67 -1.59 27.53
C THR A 268 1.70 -1.73 28.71
N SER A 269 2.10 -2.63 29.60
CA SER A 269 1.47 -2.96 30.86
C SER A 269 1.01 -1.70 31.58
N SER A 270 -0.31 -1.61 31.77
CA SER A 270 -0.93 -0.81 32.81
C SER A 270 -0.27 -1.14 34.15
N ASN A 271 0.43 -0.16 34.73
CA ASN A 271 0.65 -0.04 36.16
C ASN A 271 -0.27 1.06 36.69
#